data_AF-Q5I2Y7-F1
#
_entry.id   AF-Q5I2Y7-F1
#
_cell.length_a   1.000
_cell.length_b   1.000
_cell.length_c   1.000
_cell.angle_alpha   90.00
_cell.angle_beta   90.00
_cell.angle_gamma   90.00
#
_symmetry.space_group_name_H-M   'P 1'
#
loop_
_entity.id
_entity.type
_entity.pdbx_description
1 polymer ?
#
loop_
_entity_poly.entity_id
_entity_poly.type
_entity_poly.pdbx_seq_one_letter_code
_entity_poly.pdbx_strand_id
1 'polypeptide(L)'
;QISRNSRCVKSTVTNCYIDNSQVESTTCTGSQYSGANVMTAVTTNCNIRNSQVYSNTCTNSQYDGIYITSSTTTGSRISGP
;
A
#
# COMPACT_ATOMS: atom_id res chain seq x y z
N GLN A 1 -11.10 3.99 -5.97
CA GLN A 1 -11.66 2.79 -6.64
C GLN A 1 -11.10 1.54 -6.00
N ILE A 2 -11.92 0.52 -5.78
CA ILE A 2 -11.52 -0.80 -5.27
C ILE A 2 -12.04 -1.83 -6.27
N SER A 3 -11.17 -2.70 -6.80
CA SER A 3 -11.54 -3.72 -7.78
C SER A 3 -12.32 -4.87 -7.12
N ARG A 4 -13.07 -5.65 -7.92
CA ARG A 4 -13.89 -6.77 -7.41
C ARG A 4 -13.06 -7.90 -6.77
N ASN A 5 -11.82 -8.07 -7.21
CA ASN A 5 -10.86 -9.04 -6.69
C ASN A 5 -10.00 -8.47 -5.54
N SER A 6 -10.27 -7.25 -5.09
CA SER A 6 -9.61 -6.67 -3.93
C SER A 6 -10.44 -6.84 -2.66
N ARG A 7 -9.75 -6.92 -1.52
CA ARG A 7 -10.37 -6.95 -0.19
C ARG A 7 -9.93 -5.72 0.60
N CYS A 8 -10.89 -5.00 1.17
CA CYS A 8 -10.63 -3.82 1.99
C CYS A 8 -11.46 -3.90 3.29
N VAL A 9 -10.78 -4.08 4.42
CA VAL A 9 -11.41 -4.32 5.73
C VAL A 9 -10.85 -3.36 6.76
N LYS A 10 -11.70 -2.76 7.60
CA LYS A 10 -11.30 -1.85 8.70
C LYS A 10 -10.34 -0.74 8.25
N SER A 11 -10.46 -0.28 7.01
CA SER A 11 -9.50 0.62 6.38
C SER A 11 -10.20 1.89 5.91
N THR A 12 -9.50 3.01 5.98
CA THR A 12 -9.95 4.29 5.45
C THR A 12 -9.27 4.51 4.10
N VAL A 13 -10.07 4.78 3.06
CA VAL A 13 -9.58 4.89 1.68
C VAL A 13 -10.09 6.18 1.06
N THR A 14 -9.17 7.12 0.82
CA THR A 14 -9.48 8.44 0.26
C THR A 14 -8.66 8.64 -1.02
N ASN A 15 -9.34 8.80 -2.16
CA ASN A 15 -8.70 8.99 -3.47
C ASN A 15 -7.67 7.92 -3.85
N CYS A 16 -7.81 6.69 -3.34
CA CYS A 16 -6.91 5.60 -3.69
C CYS A 16 -7.46 4.70 -4.80
N TYR A 17 -6.55 3.96 -5.43
CA TYR A 17 -6.84 2.87 -6.34
C TYR A 17 -6.30 1.57 -5.77
N ILE A 18 -7.18 0.58 -5.55
CA ILE A 18 -6.83 -0.72 -4.96
C ILE A 18 -7.26 -1.79 -5.97
N ASP A 19 -6.29 -2.46 -6.59
CA ASP A 19 -6.50 -3.51 -7.57
C ASP A 19 -5.75 -4.79 -7.19
N ASN A 20 -6.43 -5.93 -7.33
CA ASN A 20 -5.92 -7.25 -6.96
C ASN A 20 -5.18 -7.28 -5.61
N SER A 21 -5.65 -6.52 -4.62
CA SER A 21 -4.89 -6.26 -3.38
C SER A 21 -5.71 -6.58 -2.12
N GLN A 22 -5.01 -6.92 -1.04
CA GLN A 22 -5.57 -7.09 0.30
C GLN A 22 -5.17 -5.91 1.17
N VAL A 23 -6.15 -5.26 1.78
CA VAL A 23 -5.97 -4.07 2.61
C VAL A 23 -6.71 -4.22 3.92
N GLU A 24 -5.99 -4.23 5.03
CA GLU A 24 -6.56 -4.38 6.37
C GLU A 24 -6.00 -3.33 7.34
N SER A 25 -6.88 -2.75 8.16
CA SER A 25 -6.50 -1.80 9.22
C SER A 25 -5.58 -0.67 8.73
N THR A 26 -5.80 -0.21 7.50
CA THR A 26 -4.89 0.69 6.78
C THR A 26 -5.55 2.03 6.47
N THR A 27 -4.78 3.12 6.56
CA THR A 27 -5.19 4.43 6.05
C THR A 27 -4.50 4.67 4.71
N CYS A 28 -5.29 4.88 3.66
CA CYS A 28 -4.82 5.14 2.32
C CYS A 28 -5.31 6.51 1.85
N THR A 29 -4.37 7.38 1.46
CA THR A 29 -4.66 8.69 0.87
C THR A 29 -3.90 8.85 -0.45
N GLY A 30 -4.61 9.04 -1.56
CA GLY A 30 -4.00 9.32 -2.88
C GLY A 30 -3.03 8.24 -3.39
N SER A 31 -3.10 7.02 -2.87
CA SER A 31 -2.14 5.95 -3.16
C SER A 31 -2.72 4.87 -4.10
N GLN A 32 -1.83 4.12 -4.74
CA GLN A 32 -2.17 3.04 -5.67
C GLN A 32 -1.58 1.73 -5.18
N TYR A 33 -2.42 0.69 -5.07
CA TYR A 33 -2.03 -0.68 -4.71
C TYR A 33 -2.40 -1.63 -5.84
N SER A 34 -1.44 -2.43 -6.31
CA SER A 34 -1.65 -3.44 -7.36
C SER A 34 -0.95 -4.74 -6.99
N GLY A 35 -1.70 -5.83 -6.83
CA GLY A 35 -1.12 -7.12 -6.41
C GLY A 35 -0.48 -7.08 -5.02
N ALA A 36 -0.89 -6.14 -4.17
CA ALA A 36 -0.23 -5.86 -2.90
C ALA A 36 -1.01 -6.41 -1.70
N ASN A 37 -0.30 -6.69 -0.61
CA ASN A 37 -0.89 -6.93 0.69
C ASN A 37 -0.42 -5.83 1.65
N VAL A 38 -1.36 -5.05 2.17
CA VAL A 38 -1.09 -3.86 2.98
C VAL A 38 -1.88 -3.96 4.27
N MET A 39 -1.18 -4.07 5.39
CA MET A 39 -1.80 -4.28 6.69
C MET A 39 -1.22 -3.35 7.74
N THR A 40 -2.11 -2.73 8.53
CA THR A 40 -1.74 -1.81 9.62
C THR A 40 -0.83 -0.66 9.13
N ALA A 41 -1.04 -0.17 7.91
CA ALA A 41 -0.16 0.82 7.29
C ALA A 41 -0.85 2.20 7.14
N VAL A 42 -0.02 3.24 6.98
CA VAL A 42 -0.46 4.56 6.57
C VAL A 42 0.25 4.92 5.27
N THR A 43 -0.49 5.20 4.21
CA THR A 43 0.09 5.56 2.90
C THR A 43 -0.45 6.88 2.40
N THR A 44 0.44 7.74 1.91
CA THR A 44 0.09 9.02 1.30
C THR A 44 0.89 9.20 0.02
N ASN A 45 0.19 9.28 -1.12
CA ASN A 45 0.78 9.40 -2.45
C ASN A 45 1.82 8.31 -2.77
N CYS A 46 1.53 7.06 -2.38
CA CYS A 46 2.41 5.94 -2.62
C CYS A 46 1.96 5.06 -3.79
N ASN A 47 2.91 4.37 -4.41
CA ASN A 47 2.64 3.32 -5.40
C ASN A 47 3.22 2.00 -4.90
N ILE A 48 2.36 1.01 -4.62
CA ILE A 48 2.75 -0.27 -4.03
C ILE A 48 2.33 -1.38 -4.99
N ARG A 49 3.31 -2.03 -5.62
CA ARG A 49 3.08 -3.11 -6.59
C ARG A 49 3.73 -4.40 -6.12
N ASN A 50 3.00 -5.51 -6.23
CA ASN A 50 3.51 -6.86 -5.96
C ASN A 50 4.27 -6.95 -4.63
N SER A 51 3.82 -6.21 -3.61
CA SER A 51 4.58 -6.00 -2.37
C SER A 51 3.76 -6.37 -1.14
N GLN A 52 4.47 -6.73 -0.09
CA GLN A 52 3.92 -7.06 1.23
C GLN A 52 4.36 -5.96 2.23
N VAL A 53 3.40 -5.25 2.79
CA VAL A 53 3.62 -4.02 3.57
C VAL A 53 2.89 -4.12 4.91
N TYR A 54 3.65 -4.27 6.00
CA TYR A 54 3.09 -4.44 7.35
C TYR A 54 3.57 -3.39 8.34
N SER A 55 2.65 -2.69 9.00
CA SER A 55 3.00 -1.72 10.05
C SER A 55 3.95 -0.61 9.56
N ASN A 56 3.72 -0.08 8.35
CA ASN A 56 4.60 0.93 7.73
C ASN A 56 3.91 2.28 7.56
N THR A 57 4.72 3.33 7.52
CA THR A 57 4.33 4.65 7.03
C THR A 57 5.01 4.91 5.68
N CYS A 58 4.23 5.16 4.64
CA CYS A 58 4.70 5.46 3.30
C CYS A 58 4.26 6.88 2.89
N THR A 59 5.20 7.72 2.47
CA THR A 59 4.90 9.06 1.94
C THR A 59 5.66 9.31 0.65
N ASN A 60 4.95 9.67 -0.43
CA ASN A 60 5.54 9.98 -1.74
C ASN A 60 6.58 8.94 -2.21
N SER A 61 6.31 7.65 -1.99
CA SER A 61 7.29 6.57 -2.22
C SER A 61 6.74 5.46 -3.13
N GLN A 62 7.63 4.65 -3.68
CA GLN A 62 7.30 3.53 -4.57
C GLN A 62 7.91 2.22 -4.05
N TYR A 63 7.08 1.19 -3.95
CA TYR A 63 7.45 -0.17 -3.58
C TYR A 63 7.11 -1.13 -4.73
N ASP A 64 8.07 -1.95 -5.14
CA ASP A 64 7.89 -2.89 -6.25
C ASP A 64 8.58 -4.22 -5.94
N GLY A 65 7.82 -5.30 -5.76
CA GLY A 65 8.41 -6.63 -5.49
C GLY A 65 9.12 -6.75 -4.13
N ILE A 66 8.66 -6.03 -3.10
CA ILE A 66 9.33 -6.03 -1.79
C ILE A 66 8.47 -6.55 -0.65
N TYR A 67 9.16 -7.02 0.38
CA TYR A 67 8.61 -7.22 1.72
C TYR A 67 9.19 -6.14 2.65
N ILE A 68 8.33 -5.32 3.25
CA ILE A 68 8.75 -4.24 4.14
C ILE A 68 7.88 -4.22 5.41
N THR A 69 8.53 -4.07 6.56
CA THR A 69 7.85 -4.07 7.86
C THR A 69 8.38 -2.96 8.76
N SER A 70 7.51 -2.43 9.63
CA SER A 70 7.89 -1.55 10.73
C SER A 70 8.80 -0.37 10.32
N SER A 71 8.59 0.18 9.13
CA SER A 71 9.45 1.18 8.51
C SER A 71 8.69 2.45 8.13
N THR A 72 9.46 3.53 7.97
CA THR A 72 8.99 4.79 7.40
C THR A 72 9.80 5.09 6.15
N THR A 73 9.14 5.39 5.03
CA THR A 73 9.81 5.81 3.79
C THR A 73 9.22 7.11 3.27
N THR A 74 10.10 8.02 2.85
CA THR A 74 9.72 9.34 2.34
C THR A 74 10.50 9.64 1.06
N GLY A 75 9.82 9.84 -0.07
CA GLY A 75 10.46 10.17 -1.34
C GLY A 75 11.32 9.04 -1.92
N SER A 76 11.12 7.80 -1.45
CA SER A 76 11.98 6.67 -1.79
C SER A 76 11.43 5.84 -2.93
N ARG A 77 12.32 5.22 -3.71
CA ARG A 77 11.98 4.13 -4.62
C ARG A 77 12.72 2.88 -4.16
N ILE A 78 11.98 1.85 -3.80
CA ILE A 78 12.49 0.60 -3.26
C ILE A 78 11.94 -0.54 -4.11
N SER A 79 12.83 -1.33 -4.69
CA SER A 79 12.46 -2.44 -5.55
C SER A 79 13.22 -3.71 -5.19
N GLY A 80 12.56 -4.84 -5.35
CA GLY A 80 13.07 -6.20 -5.15
C GLY A 80 12.56 -7.13 -6.26
N PRO A 81 13.00 -8.39 -6.26
CA PRO A 81 12.74 -9.36 -7.33
C PRO A 81 11.27 -9.75 -7.51
#